data_AF-A0ABC9QVD0-F1
#
_entry.id   AF-A0ABC9QVD0-F1
#
_cell.length_a   1.000
_cell.length_b   1.000
_cell.length_c   1.000
_cell.angle_alpha   90.00
_cell.angle_beta   90.00
_cell.angle_gamma   90.00
#
_symmetry.space_group_name_H-M   'P 1'
#
loop_
_entity.id
_entity.type
_entity.pdbx_description
1 polymer ?
#
loop_
_entity_poly.entity_id
_entity_poly.type
_entity_poly.pdbx_seq_one_letter_code
_entity_poly.pdbx_strand_id
1 'polypeptide(L)' 'MGFILPWFLGLWLYKREPKIIILIAPIGIAVAFLINDWGSNYFWQFKPVFRNVALSALPLNMGLYPITVCFFIYLIF' A
#
# COMPACT_ATOMS: atom_id res chain seq x y z
N MET A 1 10.76 -3.41 -5.39
CA MET A 1 10.95 -3.41 -3.92
C MET A 1 9.68 -3.08 -3.13
N GLY A 2 8.76 -2.23 -3.64
CA GLY A 2 7.61 -1.73 -2.88
C GLY A 2 6.50 -2.72 -2.49
N PHE A 3 6.60 -4.01 -2.86
CA PHE A 3 5.60 -5.01 -2.51
C PHE A 3 6.08 -5.94 -1.39
N ILE A 4 7.15 -6.71 -1.63
CA ILE A 4 7.61 -7.78 -0.73
C ILE A 4 8.17 -7.22 0.59
N LEU A 5 8.97 -6.15 0.52
CA LEU A 5 9.65 -5.62 1.70
C LEU A 5 8.66 -5.10 2.77
N PRO A 6 7.61 -4.33 2.40
CA PRO A 6 6.56 -3.97 3.34
C PRO A 6 5.86 -5.16 3.98
N TRP A 7 5.60 -6.24 3.25
CA TRP A 7 4.90 -7.40 3.82
C TRP A 7 5.70 -8.14 4.89
N PHE A 8 7.04 -8.08 4.90
CA PHE A 8 7.81 -8.59 6.05
C PHE A 8 7.50 -7.82 7.33
N LEU A 9 7.39 -6.49 7.24
CA LEU A 9 6.95 -5.65 8.35
C LEU A 9 5.47 -5.90 8.69
N GLY A 10 4.64 -6.09 7.68
CA GLY A 10 3.23 -6.46 7.83
C GLY A 10 3.03 -7.78 8.58
N LEU A 11 3.84 -8.81 8.29
CA LEU A 11 3.83 -10.09 9.00
C LEU A 11 4.28 -9.96 10.45
N TRP A 12 5.31 -9.13 10.70
CA TRP A 12 5.73 -8.81 12.06
C TRP A 12 4.62 -8.11 12.85
N LEU A 13 3.93 -7.16 12.23
CA LEU A 13 2.80 -6.46 12.84
C LEU A 13 1.59 -7.38 13.03
N TYR A 14 1.31 -8.25 12.07
CA TYR A 14 0.23 -9.25 12.15
C TYR A 14 0.40 -10.20 13.35
N LYS A 15 1.64 -10.56 13.68
CA LYS A 15 1.94 -11.39 14.86
C LYS A 15 1.68 -10.67 16.19
N ARG A 16 1.64 -9.34 16.20
CA ARG A 16 1.42 -8.52 17.40
C ARG A 16 -0.05 -8.09 17.50
N GLU A 17 -0.56 -7.48 16.45
CA GLU A 17 -1.89 -6.88 16.37
C GLU A 17 -2.56 -7.22 15.04
N PRO A 18 -3.07 -8.46 14.88
CA PRO A 18 -3.65 -8.92 13.61
C PRO A 18 -4.88 -8.11 13.20
N LYS A 19 -5.62 -7.54 14.16
CA LYS A 19 -6.80 -6.71 13.91
C LYS A 19 -6.47 -5.49 13.05
N ILE A 20 -5.31 -4.88 13.27
CA ILE A 20 -4.88 -3.70 12.51
C ILE A 20 -4.71 -4.09 11.04
N ILE A 21 -3.95 -5.15 10.75
CA ILE A 21 -3.71 -5.59 9.37
C ILE A 21 -5.02 -5.99 8.68
N ILE A 22 -5.89 -6.75 9.35
CA ILE A 22 -7.14 -7.26 8.75
C ILE A 22 -8.12 -6.12 8.42
N LEU A 23 -8.22 -5.11 9.28
CA LEU A 23 -9.18 -4.01 9.11
C LEU A 23 -8.63 -2.88 8.25
N ILE A 24 -7.35 -2.52 8.44
CA ILE A 24 -6.77 -1.31 7.89
C ILE A 24 -6.11 -1.55 6.53
N ALA A 25 -5.47 -2.71 6.32
CA ALA A 25 -4.79 -2.96 5.05
C ALA A 25 -5.75 -2.88 3.85
N PRO A 26 -6.98 -3.44 3.87
CA PRO A 26 -7.93 -3.28 2.77
C PRO A 26 -8.32 -1.83 2.49
N ILE A 27 -8.48 -1.02 3.54
CA ILE A 27 -8.80 0.42 3.43
C ILE A 27 -7.61 1.15 2.79
N GLY A 28 -6.40 0.90 3.28
CA GLY A 28 -5.17 1.47 2.73
C GLY A 28 -4.97 1.12 1.25
N ILE A 29 -5.28 -0.13 0.86
CA ILE A 29 -5.27 -0.57 -0.54
C ILE A 29 -6.27 0.24 -1.36
N ALA A 30 -7.53 0.31 -0.93
CA ALA A 30 -8.58 1.02 -1.67
C ALA A 30 -8.25 2.50 -1.89
N VAL A 31 -7.78 3.18 -0.83
CA VAL A 31 -7.36 4.58 -0.91
C VAL A 31 -6.14 4.75 -1.83
N ALA A 32 -5.16 3.86 -1.75
CA ALA A 32 -3.98 3.90 -2.61
C ALA A 32 -4.33 3.72 -4.09
N PHE A 33 -5.23 2.79 -4.42
CA PHE A 33 -5.74 2.64 -5.78
C PHE A 33 -6.44 3.91 -6.27
N LEU A 34 -7.37 4.45 -5.47
CA LEU A 34 -8.13 5.63 -5.85
C LEU A 34 -7.23 6.85 -6.11
N ILE A 35 -6.26 7.09 -5.22
CA ILE A 35 -5.33 8.23 -5.35
C ILE A 35 -4.36 8.00 -6.51
N ASN A 36 -3.83 6.79 -6.70
CA ASN A 36 -2.85 6.56 -7.77
C ASN A 36 -3.49 6.47 -9.15
N ASP A 37 -4.71 5.97 -9.28
CA ASP A 37 -5.43 6.01 -10.56
C ASP A 37 -5.74 7.45 -10.94
N TRP A 38 -6.17 8.30 -10.00
CA TRP A 38 -6.36 9.71 -10.29
C TRP A 38 -5.03 10.44 -10.56
N GLY A 39 -4.06 10.22 -9.69
CA GLY A 39 -2.75 10.86 -9.72
C GLY A 39 -1.93 10.53 -10.96
N SER A 40 -2.00 9.28 -11.42
CA SER A 40 -1.20 8.81 -12.54
C SER A 40 -1.59 9.40 -13.89
N ASN A 41 -2.83 9.90 -13.99
CA ASN A 41 -3.32 10.58 -15.18
C ASN A 41 -2.81 12.02 -15.31
N TYR A 42 -2.46 12.69 -14.21
CA TYR A 42 -2.22 14.15 -14.21
C TYR A 42 -0.93 14.60 -13.53
N PHE A 43 -0.44 13.88 -12.53
CA PHE A 43 0.54 14.42 -11.58
C PHE A 43 1.84 13.63 -11.49
N TRP A 44 1.80 12.29 -11.52
CA TRP A 44 3.01 11.46 -11.38
C TRP A 44 2.93 10.17 -12.19
N GLN A 45 4.06 9.52 -12.44
CA GLN A 45 4.08 8.19 -13.06
C GLN A 45 5.17 7.34 -12.41
N PHE A 46 4.88 6.05 -12.24
CA PHE A 46 5.82 5.09 -11.68
C PHE A 46 6.52 4.33 -12.80
N LYS A 47 7.82 4.04 -12.60
CA LYS A 47 8.59 3.18 -13.50
C LYS A 47 8.52 1.71 -13.02
N PRO A 48 8.53 0.73 -13.94
CA PRO A 48 8.45 0.89 -15.40
C PRO A 48 7.06 1.35 -15.85
N VAL A 49 6.98 2.12 -16.94
CA VAL A 49 5.69 2.59 -17.50
C VAL A 49 5.13 1.50 -18.40
N PHE A 50 3.99 0.92 -18.01
CA PHE A 50 3.26 -0.06 -18.81
C PHE A 50 2.16 0.61 -19.65
N ARG A 51 1.60 -0.14 -20.60
CA ARG A 51 0.42 0.31 -21.37
C ARG A 51 -0.76 0.69 -20.47
N ASN A 52 -0.95 -0.06 -19.38
CA ASN A 52 -1.85 0.33 -18.30
C ASN A 52 -1.01 0.91 -17.15
N VAL A 53 -1.08 2.22 -16.98
CA VAL A 53 -0.26 2.97 -16.00
C VAL A 53 -0.54 2.55 -14.56
N ALA A 54 -1.75 2.06 -14.26
CA ALA A 54 -2.10 1.54 -12.95
C ALA A 54 -1.26 0.31 -12.54
N LEU A 55 -0.79 -0.48 -13.52
CA LEU A 55 0.07 -1.65 -13.27
C LEU A 55 1.41 -1.25 -12.64
N SER A 56 1.91 -0.06 -12.96
CA SER A 56 3.17 0.45 -12.42
C SER A 56 3.06 0.78 -10.93
N ALA A 57 1.86 1.16 -10.47
CA ALA A 57 1.58 1.47 -9.06
C ALA A 57 1.19 0.24 -8.23
N LEU A 58 0.82 -0.89 -8.85
CA LEU A 58 0.36 -2.09 -8.17
C LEU A 58 1.23 -2.53 -6.97
N PRO A 59 2.57 -2.64 -7.10
CA PRO A 59 3.41 -3.04 -5.98
C PRO A 59 3.28 -2.12 -4.77
N LEU A 60 3.09 -0.82 -5.00
CA LEU A 60 2.96 0.19 -3.95
C LEU A 60 1.55 0.17 -3.35
N ASN A 61 0.51 0.07 -4.20
CA ASN A 61 -0.90 0.01 -3.80
C ASN A 61 -1.20 -1.19 -2.90
N MET A 62 -0.60 -2.34 -3.18
CA MET A 62 -0.85 -3.58 -2.44
C MET A 62 0.17 -3.89 -1.34
N GLY A 63 1.24 -3.10 -1.23
CA GLY A 63 2.34 -3.35 -0.30
C GLY A 63 2.66 -2.12 0.53
N LEU A 64 3.42 -1.20 -0.05
CA LEU A 64 3.97 -0.06 0.68
C LEU A 64 2.92 0.79 1.37
N TYR A 65 1.90 1.26 0.64
CA TYR A 65 0.88 2.15 1.20
C TYR A 65 0.05 1.52 2.32
N PRO A 66 -0.58 0.34 2.13
CA PRO A 66 -1.41 -0.25 3.19
C PRO A 66 -0.62 -0.64 4.43
N ILE A 67 0.61 -1.14 4.27
CA ILE A 67 1.44 -1.49 5.43
C ILE A 67 1.86 -0.23 6.19
N THR A 68 2.20 0.85 5.48
CA THR A 68 2.59 2.11 6.13
C THR A 68 1.45 2.66 6.98
N VAL A 69 0.21 2.65 6.49
CA VAL A 69 -0.96 3.07 7.26
C VAL A 69 -1.21 2.15 8.46
N CYS A 70 -1.06 0.83 8.29
CA CYS A 70 -1.15 -0.11 9.41
C CYS A 70 -0.12 0.21 10.51
N PHE A 71 1.12 0.55 10.13
CA PHE A 71 2.15 0.96 11.08
C PHE A 71 1.81 2.28 11.77
N PHE A 72 1.29 3.28 11.05
CA PHE A 72 0.87 4.52 11.69
C PHE A 72 -0.24 4.31 12.71
N ILE A 73 -1.22 3.46 12.40
CA ILE A 73 -2.26 3.12 13.37
C ILE A 73 -1.68 2.39 14.58
N TYR A 74 -0.77 1.44 14.37
CA TYR A 74 -0.09 0.75 15.47
C TYR A 74 0.75 1.68 16.37
N LEU A 75 1.29 2.78 15.84
CA LEU A 75 2.08 3.73 16.64
C LEU A 75 1.22 4.73 17.42
N ILE A 76 -0.03 4.92 17.00
CA ILE A 76 -0.97 5.85 17.66
C ILE A 76 -1.66 5.20 18.86
N PHE A 77 -1.88 3.88 18.80
CA PHE A 77 -2.53 3.09 19.84
C PHE A 77 -1.52 2.32 20.70
#